data_AF-A0A7V8NM80-F1
#
_entry.id   AF-A0A7V8NM80-F1
#
_cell.length_a   1.000
_cell.length_b   1.000
_cell.length_c   1.000
_cell.angle_alpha   90.00
_cell.angle_beta   90.00
_cell.angle_gamma   90.00
#
_symmetry.space_group_name_H-M   'P 1'
#
loop_
_entity.id
_entity.type
_entity.pdbx_description
1 polymer ?
#
loop_
_entity_poly.entity_id
_entity_poly.type
_entity_poly.pdbx_seq_one_letter_code
_entity_poly.pdbx_strand_id
1 'polypeptide(L)'
;FAMDSTTLTRTLRLLLKQGWVSVRRGKDRRERLFSLTETGKRRLAKAQPYWQSAEQRLRRKLGDAGWKSMKDTVSRVTKAGAQA
;
A
#
# COMPACT_ATOMS: atom_id res chain seq x y z
N PHE A 1 3.47 11.49 2.87
CA PHE A 1 4.04 10.16 3.21
C PHE A 1 4.96 9.73 2.09
N ALA A 2 6.26 10.02 2.19
CA ALA A 2 7.25 9.44 1.30
C ALA A 2 8.00 8.36 2.09
N MET A 3 7.98 7.11 1.62
CA MET A 3 8.91 6.10 2.12
C MET A 3 10.31 6.46 1.63
N ASP A 4 11.31 6.27 2.50
CA ASP A 4 12.71 6.42 2.08
C ASP A 4 13.03 5.48 0.90
N SER A 5 13.78 6.01 -0.07
CA SER A 5 14.07 5.34 -1.34
C SER A 5 14.85 4.03 -1.17
N THR A 6 15.70 3.93 -0.15
CA THR A 6 16.47 2.71 0.13
C THR A 6 15.58 1.62 0.70
N THR A 7 14.61 2.00 1.54
CA THR A 7 13.60 1.11 2.11
C THR A 7 12.68 0.57 1.02
N LEU A 8 12.21 1.43 0.11
CA LEU A 8 11.37 1.03 -1.01
C LEU A 8 12.09 0.05 -1.93
N THR A 9 13.33 0.36 -2.31
CA THR A 9 14.12 -0.49 -3.22
C THR A 9 14.45 -1.84 -2.59
N ARG A 10 14.73 -1.89 -1.28
CA ARG A 10 14.93 -3.15 -0.54
C ARG A 10 13.64 -3.99 -0.52
N THR A 11 12.51 -3.36 -0.24
CA THR A 11 11.19 -4.02 -0.22
C THR A 11 10.85 -4.61 -1.58
N LEU A 12 11.00 -3.83 -2.67
CA LEU A 12 10.73 -4.29 -4.03
C LEU A 12 11.63 -5.46 -4.44
N ARG A 13 12.91 -5.47 -4.04
CA ARG A 13 13.81 -6.62 -4.28
C ARG A 13 13.33 -7.90 -3.60
N LEU A 14 12.82 -7.80 -2.36
CA LEU A 14 12.26 -8.95 -1.66
C LEU A 14 11.01 -9.48 -2.36
N LEU A 15 10.10 -8.60 -2.77
CA LEU A 15 8.88 -8.98 -3.49
C LEU A 15 9.19 -9.61 -4.86
N LEU A 16 10.23 -9.13 -5.55
CA LEU A 16 10.74 -9.74 -6.79
C LEU A 16 11.28 -11.16 -6.52
N LYS A 17 12.09 -11.34 -5.48
CA LYS A 17 12.66 -12.64 -5.11
C LYS A 17 11.57 -13.67 -4.77
N GLN A 18 10.47 -13.22 -4.18
CA GLN A 18 9.29 -14.05 -3.89
C GLN A 18 8.39 -14.30 -5.12
N GLY A 19 8.70 -13.69 -6.28
CA GLY A 19 7.90 -13.79 -7.49
C GLY A 19 6.52 -13.12 -7.37
N TRP A 20 6.32 -12.21 -6.41
CA TRP A 20 5.03 -11.52 -6.20
C TRP A 20 4.88 -10.27 -7.06
N VAL A 21 6.00 -9.66 -7.45
CA VAL A 21 6.04 -8.59 -8.44
C VAL A 21 6.96 -8.96 -9.58
N SER A 22 6.72 -8.39 -10.76
CA SER A 22 7.62 -8.38 -11.89
C SER A 22 8.12 -6.96 -12.11
N VAL A 23 9.23 -6.84 -12.85
CA VAL A 23 9.83 -5.54 -13.18
C VAL A 23 10.23 -5.49 -14.65
N ARG A 24 9.94 -4.37 -15.30
CA ARG A 24 10.37 -4.08 -16.68
C ARG A 24 10.97 -2.68 -16.77
N ARG A 25 11.76 -2.42 -17.83
CA ARG A 25 12.27 -1.08 -18.11
C ARG A 25 11.13 -0.19 -18.59
N GLY A 26 11.16 1.07 -18.16
CA GLY A 26 10.26 2.11 -18.65
C GLY A 26 10.69 2.63 -20.02
N LYS A 27 10.14 3.79 -20.40
CA LYS A 27 10.54 4.46 -21.65
C LYS A 27 11.95 5.02 -21.51
N ASP A 28 12.26 5.59 -20.34
CA ASP A 28 13.62 5.90 -19.95
C ASP A 28 14.34 4.63 -19.47
N ARG A 29 15.61 4.47 -19.84
CA ARG A 29 16.47 3.37 -19.40
C ARG A 29 16.68 3.34 -17.88
N ARG A 30 16.50 4.48 -17.20
CA ARG A 30 16.58 4.62 -15.74
C ARG A 30 15.29 4.24 -15.03
N GLU A 31 14.16 4.18 -15.75
CA GLU A 31 12.87 3.83 -15.18
C GLU A 31 12.72 2.32 -14.98
N ARG A 32 12.13 1.95 -13.84
CA ARG A 32 11.75 0.58 -13.51
C ARG A 32 10.27 0.56 -13.17
N LEU A 33 9.49 -0.14 -13.99
CA LEU A 33 8.06 -0.31 -13.81
C LEU A 33 7.80 -1.65 -13.13
N PHE A 34 7.18 -1.61 -11.95
CA PHE A 34 6.83 -2.78 -11.16
C PHE A 34 5.34 -3.11 -11.33
N SER A 35 4.99 -4.39 -11.34
CA SER A 35 3.59 -4.85 -11.43
C SER A 35 3.40 -6.13 -10.65
N LEU A 36 2.19 -6.37 -10.12
CA LEU A 36 1.88 -7.65 -9.45
C LEU A 36 1.87 -8.79 -10.49
N THR A 37 2.48 -9.91 -10.13
CA THR A 37 2.31 -11.17 -10.86
C THR A 37 0.99 -11.83 -10.46
N GLU A 38 0.57 -12.89 -11.16
CA GLU A 38 -0.58 -13.69 -10.74
C GLU A 38 -0.39 -14.31 -9.35
N THR A 39 0.83 -14.75 -9.01
CA THR A 39 1.15 -15.23 -7.66
C THR A 39 1.05 -14.09 -6.64
N GLY A 40 1.49 -12.89 -6.99
CA GLY A 40 1.35 -11.69 -6.16
C GLY A 40 -0.11 -11.32 -5.91
N LYS A 41 -0.94 -11.32 -6.96
CA LYS A 41 -2.39 -11.08 -6.84
C LYS A 41 -3.05 -12.10 -5.92
N ARG A 42 -2.74 -13.40 -6.08
CA ARG A 42 -3.24 -14.45 -5.17
C ARG A 42 -2.77 -14.23 -3.74
N ARG A 43 -1.52 -13.83 -3.52
CA ARG A 43 -1.00 -13.53 -2.18
C ARG A 43 -1.71 -12.35 -1.54
N LEU A 44 -1.94 -11.28 -2.31
CA LEU A 44 -2.70 -10.12 -1.87
C LEU A 44 -4.14 -10.50 -1.51
N ALA A 45 -4.81 -11.28 -2.37
CA ALA A 45 -6.15 -11.79 -2.10
C ALA A 45 -6.22 -12.64 -0.83
N LYS A 46 -5.19 -13.47 -0.56
CA LYS A 46 -5.07 -14.21 0.70
C LYS A 46 -4.86 -13.32 1.93
N ALA A 47 -4.19 -12.17 1.77
CA ALA A 47 -3.96 -11.23 2.86
C ALA A 47 -5.18 -10.35 3.15
N GLN A 48 -6.01 -10.09 2.14
CA GLN A 48 -7.15 -9.17 2.21
C GLN A 48 -8.11 -9.44 3.39
N PRO A 49 -8.53 -10.68 3.69
CA PRO A 49 -9.44 -10.94 4.81
C PRO A 49 -8.85 -10.59 6.18
N TYR A 50 -7.54 -10.80 6.37
CA TYR A 50 -6.85 -10.45 7.61
C TYR A 50 -6.82 -8.94 7.83
N TRP A 51 -6.58 -8.20 6.75
CA TRP A 51 -6.63 -6.74 6.78
C TRP A 51 -8.05 -6.23 7.07
N GLN A 52 -9.05 -6.77 6.38
CA GLN A 52 -10.46 -6.43 6.62
C GLN A 52 -10.88 -6.73 8.06
N SER A 53 -10.42 -7.85 8.62
CA SER A 53 -10.68 -8.18 10.03
C SER A 53 -10.05 -7.15 10.97
N ALA A 54 -8.82 -6.71 10.72
CA ALA A 54 -8.17 -5.67 11.50
C ALA A 54 -8.91 -4.32 11.41
N GLU A 55 -9.31 -3.92 10.21
CA GLU A 55 -10.11 -2.71 9.99
C GLU A 55 -11.46 -2.79 10.71
N GLN A 56 -12.17 -3.93 10.61
CA GLN A 56 -13.44 -4.12 11.30
C GLN A 56 -13.29 -4.04 12.82
N ARG A 57 -12.23 -4.62 13.40
CA ARG A 57 -11.95 -4.49 14.85
C ARG A 57 -11.76 -3.03 15.25
N LEU A 58 -11.03 -2.26 14.44
CA LEU A 58 -10.83 -0.83 14.69
C LEU A 58 -12.15 -0.05 14.57
N ARG A 59 -12.93 -0.29 13.52
CA ARG A 59 -14.24 0.35 13.31
C ARG A 59 -15.20 0.06 14.45
N ARG A 60 -15.27 -1.20 14.93
CA ARG A 60 -16.12 -1.57 16.08
C ARG A 60 -15.73 -0.82 17.35
N LYS A 61 -14.43 -0.62 17.60
CA LYS A 61 -13.95 0.13 18.78
C LYS A 61 -14.23 1.63 18.69
N LEU A 62 -14.17 2.20 17.48
CA LEU A 62 -14.39 3.65 17.27
C LEU A 62 -15.87 4.02 17.11
N GLY A 63 -16.74 3.06 16.78
CA GLY A 63 -18.11 3.32 16.34
C GLY A 63 -18.14 4.03 14.97
N ASP A 64 -19.33 4.14 14.38
CA ASP A 64 -19.46 4.71 13.03
C ASP A 64 -19.10 6.20 12.96
N ALA A 65 -19.45 6.98 13.99
CA ALA A 65 -19.10 8.40 14.06
C ALA A 65 -17.59 8.62 14.20
N GLY A 66 -16.93 7.88 15.10
CA GLY A 66 -15.49 7.95 15.30
C GLY A 66 -14.72 7.46 14.07
N TRP A 67 -15.17 6.38 13.44
CA TRP A 67 -14.61 5.87 12.19
C TRP A 67 -14.70 6.89 11.05
N LYS A 68 -15.85 7.57 10.90
CA LYS A 68 -16.03 8.64 9.91
C LYS A 68 -15.08 9.80 10.16
N SER A 69 -15.06 10.33 11.38
CA SER A 69 -14.19 11.45 11.77
C SER A 69 -12.71 11.15 11.55
N MET A 70 -12.27 9.93 11.88
CA MET A 70 -10.89 9.49 11.64
C MET A 70 -10.53 9.52 10.15
N LYS A 71 -11.37 8.94 9.29
CA LYS A 71 -11.15 8.95 7.83
C LYS A 71 -11.11 10.37 7.27
N ASP A 72 -12.04 11.22 7.70
CA ASP A 72 -12.11 12.61 7.26
C ASP A 72 -10.85 13.39 7.67
N THR A 73 -10.34 13.13 8.87
CA THR A 73 -9.11 13.76 9.38
C THR A 73 -7.88 13.30 8.61
N VAL A 74 -7.71 11.99 8.39
CA VAL A 74 -6.58 11.46 7.60
C VAL A 74 -6.62 12.00 6.17
N SER A 75 -7.81 12.08 5.56
CA SER A 75 -7.96 12.65 4.23
C SER A 75 -7.59 14.13 4.18
N ARG A 76 -7.98 14.92 5.18
CA ARG A 76 -7.64 16.35 5.23
C ARG A 76 -6.14 16.57 5.38
N VAL A 77 -5.50 15.84 6.30
CA VAL A 77 -4.04 15.93 6.52
C VAL A 77 -3.26 15.52 5.27
N THR A 78 -3.69 14.45 4.60
CA THR A 78 -3.02 13.98 3.38
C THR A 78 -3.14 14.97 2.23
N LYS A 79 -4.31 15.62 2.08
CA LYS A 79 -4.53 16.67 1.06
C LYS A 79 -3.67 17.91 1.35
N ALA A 80 -3.67 18.38 2.60
CA ALA A 80 -2.86 19.54 3.00
C ALA A 80 -1.37 19.29 2.76
N GLY A 81 -0.86 18.12 3.12
CA GLY A 81 0.55 17.75 2.90
C GLY A 81 0.92 17.41 1.45
N ALA A 82 -0.04 17.33 0.53
CA ALA A 82 0.21 17.18 -0.91
C ALA A 82 0.21 18.53 -1.65
N GLN A 83 -0.28 19.59 -1.01
CA GLN A 83 -0.35 20.96 -1.54
C GLN A 83 0.74 21.89 -0.99
N ALA A 84 1.45 21.44 0.05
CA ALA A 84 2.62 22.09 0.62
C ALA A 84 3.91 21.49 0.04
#